data_AF-A0A2I0EY11-F1
#
_entry.id   AF-A0A2I0EY11-F1
#
_cell.length_a   1.000
_cell.length_b   1.000
_cell.length_c   1.000
_cell.angle_alpha   90.00
_cell.angle_beta   90.00
_cell.angle_gamma   90.00
#
_symmetry.space_group_name_H-M   'P 1'
#
loop_
_entity.id
_entity.type
_entity.pdbx_description
1 polymer ?
#
loop_
_entity_poly.entity_id
_entity_poly.type
_entity_poly.pdbx_seq_one_letter_code
_entity_poly.pdbx_strand_id
1 'polypeptide(L)' 'KLFSPFFFADAYASWQRGTNENTNGLIREYLPKGCDFRQVSDNEIQDIENKLNNRPRKRLGFKTPMQAFYNIN' A
#
# COMPACT_ATOMS: atom_id res chain seq x y z
N LYS A 1 -8.04 -19.66 13.75
CA LYS A 1 -8.30 -19.50 12.30
C LYS A 1 -9.28 -18.34 12.16
N LEU A 2 -8.91 -17.25 11.48
CA LEU A 2 -9.83 -16.14 11.23
C LEU A 2 -10.81 -16.61 10.13
N PHE A 3 -12.11 -16.58 10.39
CA PHE A 3 -13.14 -16.98 9.42
C PHE A 3 -13.37 -15.83 8.43
N SER A 4 -12.50 -15.71 7.42
CA SER A 4 -12.58 -14.69 6.39
C SER A 4 -12.73 -15.32 5.00
N PRO A 5 -13.63 -14.81 4.13
CA PRO A 5 -13.76 -15.27 2.74
C PRO A 5 -12.51 -14.91 1.92
N PHE A 6 -12.20 -15.74 0.92
CA PHE A 6 -11.12 -15.51 -0.03
C PHE A 6 -11.66 -15.15 -1.41
N PHE A 7 -10.99 -14.21 -2.09
CA PHE A 7 -11.34 -13.78 -3.43
C PHE A 7 -10.07 -13.77 -4.29
N PHE A 8 -10.20 -14.16 -5.57
CA PHE A 8 -9.14 -14.12 -6.56
C PHE A 8 -9.53 -13.20 -7.71
N ALA A 9 -8.53 -12.61 -8.35
CA ALA A 9 -8.73 -11.88 -9.61
C ALA A 9 -8.77 -12.88 -10.77
N ASP A 10 -9.55 -12.56 -11.80
CA ASP A 10 -9.63 -13.31 -13.05
C ASP A 10 -8.29 -13.26 -13.79
N ALA A 11 -8.01 -14.31 -14.56
CA ALA A 11 -6.82 -14.36 -15.39
C ALA A 11 -6.79 -13.20 -16.38
N TYR A 12 -5.62 -12.57 -16.56
CA TYR A 12 -5.41 -11.42 -17.44
C TYR A 12 -6.24 -10.17 -17.09
N ALA A 13 -6.85 -10.11 -15.90
CA ALA A 13 -7.66 -8.99 -15.44
C ALA A 13 -6.91 -8.06 -14.48
N SER A 14 -5.80 -7.44 -14.92
CA SER A 14 -4.97 -6.56 -14.08
C SER A 14 -5.75 -5.41 -13.43
N TRP A 15 -6.79 -4.90 -14.11
CA TRP A 15 -7.64 -3.82 -13.59
C TRP A 15 -8.36 -4.19 -12.27
N GLN A 16 -8.62 -5.48 -12.00
CA GLN A 16 -9.21 -5.93 -10.73
C GLN A 16 -8.24 -5.75 -9.54
N ARG A 17 -6.96 -5.48 -9.82
CA ARG A 17 -5.90 -5.28 -8.83
C ARG A 17 -5.28 -3.88 -8.90
N GLY A 18 -5.93 -2.93 -9.58
CA GLY A 18 -5.35 -1.61 -9.85
C GLY A 18 -4.89 -0.85 -8.60
N THR A 19 -5.60 -0.98 -7.47
CA THR A 19 -5.16 -0.38 -6.20
C THR A 19 -3.86 -1.01 -5.69
N ASN A 20 -3.73 -2.34 -5.75
CA ASN A 20 -2.52 -3.04 -5.31
C ASN A 20 -1.32 -2.67 -6.19
N GLU A 21 -1.53 -2.56 -7.50
CA GLU A 21 -0.50 -2.15 -8.45
C GLU A 21 -0.04 -0.70 -8.21
N ASN A 22 -0.98 0.21 -7.94
CA ASN A 22 -0.65 1.59 -7.57
C ASN A 22 0.13 1.67 -6.26
N THR A 23 -0.30 0.94 -5.23
CA THR A 23 0.40 0.88 -3.93
C THR A 23 1.81 0.31 -4.07
N ASN A 24 1.98 -0.75 -4.87
CA ASN A 24 3.30 -1.31 -5.15
C ASN A 24 4.21 -0.28 -5.83
N GLY A 25 3.69 0.52 -6.76
CA GLY A 25 4.45 1.61 -7.39
C GLY A 25 4.98 2.62 -6.37
N LEU A 26 4.16 2.98 -5.38
CA LEU A 26 4.54 3.91 -4.31
C LEU A 26 5.61 3.32 -3.37
N ILE A 27 5.51 2.04 -3.05
CA ILE A 27 6.54 1.33 -2.27
C ILE A 27 7.88 1.33 -3.02
N ARG A 28 7.84 1.21 -4.35
CA ARG A 28 9.05 1.23 -5.19
C ARG A 28 9.77 2.58 -5.24
N GLU A 29 9.15 3.68 -4.81
CA GLU A 29 9.86 4.95 -4.59
C GLU A 29 10.87 4.85 -3.43
N TYR A 30 10.64 3.93 -2.48
CA TYR A 30 11.50 3.71 -1.32
C TYR A 30 12.37 2.46 -1.46
N LEU A 31 11.82 1.38 -2.02
CA LEU A 31 12.49 0.09 -2.18
C LEU A 31 12.64 -0.23 -3.68
N PRO A 32 13.66 0.33 -4.36
CA PRO A 32 13.80 0.22 -5.81
C PRO A 32 13.91 -1.23 -6.27
N LYS A 33 13.69 -1.46 -7.57
CA LYS A 33 13.80 -2.80 -8.14
C LYS A 33 15.21 -3.36 -7.91
N GLY A 34 15.30 -4.61 -7.46
CA GLY A 34 16.56 -5.26 -7.10
C GLY A 34 16.99 -5.06 -5.64
N CYS A 35 16.24 -4.28 -4.86
CA CYS A 35 16.41 -4.24 -3.40
C CYS A 35 16.18 -5.64 -2.81
N ASP A 36 17.15 -6.11 -2.02
CA ASP A 36 17.02 -7.32 -1.22
C ASP A 36 16.24 -7.00 0.05
N PHE A 37 14.98 -7.43 0.10
CA PHE A 37 14.11 -7.20 1.26
C PHE A 37 14.65 -7.80 2.56
N ARG A 38 15.56 -8.78 2.51
CA ARG A 38 16.20 -9.34 3.71
C ARG A 38 17.15 -8.35 4.40
N GLN A 39 17.56 -7.30 3.68
CA GLN A 39 18.43 -6.24 4.19
C GLN A 39 17.63 -5.03 4.69
N VAL A 40 16.31 -5.02 4.47
CA VAL A 40 15.44 -3.95 4.95
C VAL A 40 14.97 -4.32 6.35
N SER A 41 15.29 -3.47 7.32
CA SER A 41 14.90 -3.68 8.71
C SER A 41 13.40 -3.42 8.91
N ASP A 42 12.82 -4.04 9.94
CA ASP A 42 11.42 -3.80 10.31
C ASP A 42 11.14 -2.32 10.60
N ASN A 43 12.13 -1.59 11.12
CA ASN A 43 12.01 -0.15 11.36
C ASN A 43 11.91 0.64 10.05
N GLU A 44 12.70 0.28 9.03
CA GLU A 44 12.61 0.90 7.71
C GLU A 44 11.26 0.60 7.04
N ILE A 45 10.75 -0.63 7.20
CA ILE A 45 9.42 -1.00 6.71
C ILE A 45 8.35 -0.13 7.40
N GLN A 46 8.37 -0.04 8.73
CA GLN A 46 7.43 0.80 9.48
C GLN A 46 7.52 2.28 9.08
N ASP A 47 8.72 2.81 8.87
CA ASP A 47 8.91 4.18 8.42
C ASP A 47 8.30 4.43 7.04
N ILE A 48 8.46 3.48 6.11
CA ILE A 48 7.84 3.55 4.78
C ILE A 48 6.31 3.49 4.89
N GLU A 49 5.78 2.56 5.68
CA GLU A 49 4.35 2.43 5.94
C GLU A 49 3.77 3.73 6.53
N ASN A 50 4.43 4.28 7.55
CA ASN A 50 4.05 5.54 8.18
C ASN A 50 4.03 6.69 7.17
N LYS A 51 5.06 6.81 6.34
CA LYS A 51 5.10 7.82 5.27
C LYS A 51 3.97 7.63 4.27
N LEU A 52 3.69 6.41 3.83
CA LEU A 52 2.65 6.13 2.84
C LEU A 52 1.23 6.35 3.39
N ASN A 53 1.00 5.99 4.66
CA ASN A 53 -0.27 6.14 5.36
C ASN A 53 -0.58 7.59 5.76
N ASN A 54 0.46 8.42 5.92
CA ASN A 54 0.35 9.85 6.21
C ASN A 54 0.55 10.74 4.97
N ARG A 55 0.76 10.16 3.78
CA ARG A 55 0.88 10.93 2.53
C ARG A 55 -0.51 11.29 1.98
N PRO A 56 -0.85 12.59 1.81
CA PRO A 56 -2.09 13.03 1.18
C PRO A 56 -2.33 12.40 -0.19
N ARG A 57 -3.56 11.96 -0.48
CA ARG A 57 -3.93 11.36 -1.78
C ARG A 57 -4.99 12.19 -2.48
N LYS A 58 -4.72 12.58 -3.73
CA LYS A 58 -5.69 13.30 -4.57
C LYS A 58 -7.04 12.56 -4.68
N ARG A 59 -7.01 11.22 -4.81
CA ARG A 59 -8.22 10.37 -4.87
C ARG A 59 -9.07 10.43 -3.60
N LEU A 60 -8.48 10.80 -2.46
CA LEU A 60 -9.16 10.94 -1.17
C LEU A 60 -9.48 12.41 -0.84
N GLY A 61 -9.51 13.30 -1.84
CA GLY A 61 -9.71 14.74 -1.59
C GLY A 61 -8.56 15.36 -0.81
N PHE A 62 -7.33 14.87 -1.03
CA PHE A 62 -6.11 15.25 -0.30
C PHE A 62 -6.07 14.85 1.19
N LYS A 63 -7.00 14.01 1.65
CA LYS A 63 -6.83 13.30 2.93
C LYS A 63 -5.73 12.24 2.83
N THR A 64 -5.09 11.93 3.96
CA THR A 64 -4.18 10.81 4.08
C THR A 64 -4.97 9.49 4.16
N PRO A 65 -4.38 8.33 3.77
CA PRO A 65 -5.01 7.03 3.99
C PRO A 65 -5.42 6.80 5.44
N MET A 66 -4.60 7.25 6.40
CA MET A 66 -4.90 7.16 7.82
C MET A 66 -6.14 7.96 8.20
N GLN A 67 -6.25 9.23 7.76
CA GLN A 67 -7.43 10.06 7.98
C GLN A 67 -8.69 9.43 7.36
N ALA A 68 -8.59 8.93 6.14
CA ALA A 68 -9.73 8.30 5.45
C ALA A 68 -10.16 6.98 6.12
N PHE A 69 -9.22 6.20 6.65
CA PHE A 69 -9.52 4.94 7.31
C PHE A 69 -10.21 5.15 8.67
N TYR A 70 -9.72 6.09 9.47
CA TYR A 70 -10.28 6.38 10.79
C TYR A 70 -11.42 7.41 10.78
N ASN A 71 -11.77 7.97 9.62
CA ASN A 71 -12.73 9.07 9.47
C ASN A 71 -12.37 10.31 10.32
N ILE A 72 -11.08 10.64 10.37
CA ILE A 72 -10.56 11.80 11.11
C ILE A 72 -10.25 12.92 10.12
N ASN A 73 -10.47 14.18 10.52
CA ASN A 73 -10.14 15.37 9.72
C ASN A 73 -8.75 15.88 10.06
#